data_AF-A0A8C3JRC7-F1
#
_entry.id   AF-A0A8C3JRC7-F1
#
_cell.length_a   1.000
_cell.length_b   1.000
_cell.length_c   1.000
_cell.angle_alpha   90.00
_cell.angle_beta   90.00
_cell.angle_gamma   90.00
#
_symmetry.space_group_name_H-M   'P 1'
#
loop_
_entity.id
_entity.type
_entity.pdbx_description
1 polymer ?
#
loop_
_entity_poly.entity_id
_entity_poly.type
_entity_poly.pdbx_seq_one_letter_code
_entity_poly.pdbx_strand_id
1 'polypeptide(L)'
;SKKNWMTDAKKENTCLIYPIILMSFKQMTDWIHSYARNIKEKTEDLKRERQLAEDLLHQMLPKSVAKQLRKCQKVEAENYDQVTIFFSDIVGFTSIAASCTPLQVVEMLNNLYVCFDSRIESYDVYKVSPNLEIKAN
;
A
#
# COMPACT_ATOMS: atom_id res chain seq x y z
N SER A 1 -62.17 6.00 -43.68
CA SER A 1 -60.95 6.75 -44.03
C SER A 1 -60.21 7.37 -42.83
N LYS A 2 -60.88 8.03 -41.88
CA LYS A 2 -60.20 8.72 -40.75
C LYS A 2 -59.50 7.85 -39.69
N LYS A 3 -59.68 6.52 -39.68
CA LYS A 3 -59.03 5.64 -38.68
C LYS A 3 -57.68 5.11 -39.13
N ASN A 4 -57.47 4.93 -40.45
CA ASN A 4 -56.21 4.41 -41.00
C ASN A 4 -55.08 5.44 -40.90
N TRP A 5 -55.33 6.72 -41.20
CA TRP A 5 -54.27 7.74 -41.09
C TRP A 5 -53.73 7.91 -39.66
N MET A 6 -54.58 7.73 -38.65
CA MET A 6 -54.17 7.78 -37.23
C MET A 6 -53.29 6.59 -36.86
N THR A 7 -53.60 5.40 -37.39
CA THR A 7 -52.79 4.21 -37.16
C THR A 7 -51.49 4.24 -37.96
N ASP A 8 -51.49 4.83 -39.14
CA ASP A 8 -50.30 4.96 -39.99
C ASP A 8 -49.33 6.01 -39.41
N ALA A 9 -49.84 7.16 -38.97
CA ALA A 9 -49.03 8.18 -38.29
C ALA A 9 -48.45 7.67 -36.95
N LYS A 10 -49.22 6.86 -36.21
CA LYS A 10 -48.74 6.27 -34.95
C LYS A 10 -47.68 5.18 -35.23
N LYS A 11 -47.84 4.38 -36.28
CA LYS A 11 -46.85 3.39 -36.72
C LYS A 11 -45.54 4.04 -37.18
N GLU A 12 -45.59 5.13 -37.94
CA GLU A 12 -44.40 5.89 -38.35
C GLU A 12 -43.60 6.39 -37.15
N ASN A 13 -44.27 7.03 -36.19
CA ASN A 13 -43.62 7.55 -34.98
C ASN A 13 -43.01 6.43 -34.12
N THR A 14 -43.71 5.31 -33.97
CA THR A 14 -43.22 4.16 -33.19
C THR A 14 -41.99 3.52 -33.85
N CYS A 15 -41.96 3.48 -35.20
CA CYS A 15 -40.84 2.97 -35.98
C CYS A 15 -39.58 3.84 -35.86
N LEU A 16 -39.74 5.17 -35.75
CA LEU A 16 -38.64 6.11 -35.57
C LEU A 16 -38.12 6.17 -34.12
N ILE A 17 -39.00 5.99 -33.13
CA ILE A 17 -38.64 6.07 -31.71
C ILE A 17 -37.82 4.84 -31.27
N TYR A 18 -38.16 3.64 -31.75
CA TYR A 18 -37.49 2.40 -31.36
C TYR A 18 -35.97 2.37 -31.63
N PRO A 19 -35.45 2.77 -32.81
CA PRO A 19 -34.01 2.80 -33.06
C PRO A 19 -33.28 3.86 -32.23
N ILE A 20 -33.92 5.00 -31.92
CA ILE A 20 -33.36 6.04 -31.07
C ILE A 20 -33.21 5.51 -29.64
N ILE A 21 -34.27 4.91 -29.08
CA ILE A 21 -34.25 4.27 -27.77
C ILE A 21 -33.16 3.18 -27.74
N LEU A 22 -33.10 2.32 -28.76
CA LEU A 22 -32.11 1.24 -28.84
C LEU A 22 -30.67 1.80 -28.92
N MET A 23 -30.44 2.88 -29.66
CA MET A 23 -29.14 3.57 -29.70
C MET A 23 -28.76 4.16 -28.35
N SER A 24 -29.69 4.84 -27.66
CA SER A 24 -29.44 5.37 -26.33
C SER A 24 -29.15 4.28 -25.30
N PHE A 25 -29.86 3.14 -25.37
CA PHE A 25 -29.57 1.98 -24.51
C PHE A 25 -28.19 1.39 -24.80
N LYS A 26 -27.80 1.23 -26.06
CA LYS A 26 -26.44 0.77 -26.42
C LYS A 26 -25.37 1.72 -25.90
N GLN A 27 -25.55 3.01 -26.10
CA GLN A 27 -24.64 4.04 -25.59
C GLN A 27 -24.54 3.99 -24.06
N MET A 28 -25.66 3.75 -23.37
CA MET A 28 -25.68 3.62 -21.92
C MET A 28 -24.94 2.37 -21.44
N THR A 29 -25.12 1.22 -22.10
CA THR A 29 -24.40 -0.02 -21.75
C THR A 29 -22.90 0.13 -21.97
N ASP A 30 -22.49 0.78 -23.06
CA ASP A 30 -21.07 1.04 -23.34
C ASP A 30 -20.47 2.01 -22.33
N TRP A 31 -21.23 3.04 -21.93
CA TRP A 31 -20.83 3.98 -20.90
C TRP A 31 -20.67 3.30 -19.53
N ILE A 32 -21.61 2.43 -19.14
CA ILE A 32 -21.53 1.66 -17.89
C ILE A 32 -20.31 0.74 -17.89
N HIS A 33 -20.05 0.02 -18.99
CA HIS A 33 -18.88 -0.84 -19.10
C HIS A 33 -17.56 -0.04 -19.02
N SER A 34 -17.48 1.09 -19.73
CA SER A 34 -16.31 1.97 -19.69
C SER A 34 -16.09 2.58 -18.29
N TYR A 35 -17.17 3.01 -17.64
CA TYR A 35 -17.13 3.55 -16.28
C TYR A 35 -16.71 2.50 -15.25
N ALA A 36 -17.26 1.29 -15.33
CA ALA A 36 -16.86 0.17 -14.48
C ALA A 36 -15.37 -0.17 -14.67
N ARG A 37 -14.86 -0.11 -15.91
CA ARG A 37 -13.43 -0.31 -16.19
C ARG A 37 -12.56 0.77 -15.54
N ASN A 38 -12.94 2.04 -15.70
CA ASN A 38 -12.21 3.16 -15.09
C ASN A 38 -12.18 3.08 -13.56
N ILE A 39 -13.31 2.72 -12.92
CA ILE A 39 -13.35 2.52 -11.47
C ILE A 39 -12.43 1.37 -11.07
N LYS A 40 -12.45 0.27 -11.81
CA LYS A 40 -11.61 -0.89 -11.52
C LYS A 40 -10.14 -0.50 -11.58
N GLU A 41 -9.72 0.20 -12.62
CA GLU A 41 -8.34 0.67 -12.79
C GLU A 41 -7.90 1.60 -11.65
N LYS A 42 -8.71 2.63 -11.33
CA LYS A 42 -8.47 3.54 -10.20
C LYS A 42 -8.39 2.80 -8.86
N THR A 43 -9.21 1.77 -8.67
CA THR A 43 -9.22 0.97 -7.44
C THR A 43 -7.96 0.11 -7.33
N GLU A 44 -7.49 -0.46 -8.44
CA GLU A 44 -6.24 -1.22 -8.47
C GLU A 44 -5.02 -0.32 -8.24
N ASP A 45 -5.02 0.90 -8.79
CA ASP A 45 -3.97 1.89 -8.51
C ASP A 45 -3.90 2.25 -7.02
N LEU A 46 -5.05 2.60 -6.43
CA LEU A 46 -5.14 2.89 -4.99
C LEU A 46 -4.75 1.69 -4.13
N LYS A 47 -5.09 0.47 -4.56
CA LYS A 47 -4.71 -0.75 -3.86
C LYS A 47 -3.19 -0.97 -3.89
N ARG A 48 -2.54 -0.72 -5.03
CA ARG A 48 -1.07 -0.78 -5.14
C ARG A 48 -0.40 0.24 -4.24
N GLU A 49 -0.84 1.50 -4.28
CA GLU A 49 -0.26 2.55 -3.45
C GLU A 49 -0.45 2.26 -1.95
N ARG A 50 -1.64 1.76 -1.58
CA ARG A 50 -1.92 1.32 -0.23
C ARG A 50 -1.00 0.17 0.21
N GLN A 51 -0.76 -0.81 -0.65
CA GLN A 51 0.11 -1.93 -0.32
C GLN A 51 1.55 -1.46 -0.09
N LEU A 52 2.06 -0.59 -0.96
CA LEU A 52 3.40 -0.01 -0.79
C LEU A 52 3.52 0.77 0.53
N ALA A 53 2.48 1.53 0.89
CA ALA A 53 2.43 2.23 2.17
C ALA A 53 2.39 1.26 3.37
N GLU A 54 1.65 0.15 3.28
CA GLU A 54 1.61 -0.88 4.33
C GLU A 54 2.96 -1.60 4.47
N ASP A 55 3.61 -1.95 3.37
CA ASP A 55 4.92 -2.60 3.39
C ASP A 55 5.98 -1.69 4.02
N LEU A 56 5.99 -0.40 3.65
CA LEU A 56 6.89 0.58 4.24
C LEU A 56 6.60 0.79 5.74
N LEU A 57 5.34 0.84 6.13
CA LEU A 57 4.95 0.98 7.53
C LEU A 57 5.44 -0.21 8.37
N HIS A 58 5.40 -1.42 7.80
CA HIS A 58 5.89 -2.63 8.44
C HIS A 58 7.41 -2.74 8.51
N GLN A 59 8.13 -2.07 7.61
CA GLN A 59 9.59 -1.94 7.69
C GLN A 59 10.03 -0.97 8.80
N MET A 60 9.21 0.05 9.09
CA MET A 60 9.53 1.11 10.06
C MET A 60 9.02 0.82 11.47
N LEU A 61 7.88 0.12 11.60
CA LEU A 61 7.21 -0.11 12.88
C LEU A 61 6.79 -1.57 13.05
N PRO A 62 6.81 -2.10 14.29
CA PRO A 62 6.31 -3.44 14.55
C PRO A 62 4.83 -3.58 14.14
N LYS A 63 4.44 -4.77 13.68
CA LYS A 63 3.07 -5.07 13.24
C LYS A 63 2.01 -4.74 14.29
N SER A 64 2.33 -4.87 15.58
CA SER A 64 1.43 -4.48 16.70
C SER A 64 1.13 -2.97 16.66
N VAL A 65 2.18 -2.14 16.67
CA VAL A 65 2.07 -0.67 16.67
C VAL A 65 1.42 -0.16 15.39
N ALA A 66 1.79 -0.70 14.23
CA ALA A 66 1.19 -0.34 12.94
C ALA A 66 -0.33 -0.59 12.93
N LYS A 67 -0.80 -1.70 13.50
CA LYS A 67 -2.24 -2.01 13.62
C LYS A 67 -2.98 -1.05 14.55
N GLN A 68 -2.35 -0.65 15.65
CA GLN A 68 -2.94 0.30 16.60
C GLN A 68 -3.05 1.71 16.00
N LEU A 69 -1.99 2.17 15.32
CA LEU A 69 -2.00 3.45 14.60
C LEU A 69 -3.06 3.51 13.50
N ARG A 70 -3.25 2.40 12.76
CA ARG A 70 -4.31 2.29 11.75
C ARG A 70 -5.73 2.44 12.30
N LYS A 71 -5.94 2.08 13.57
CA LYS A 71 -7.24 2.22 14.25
C LYS A 71 -7.42 3.61 14.87
N CYS A 72 -6.48 4.53 14.64
CA CYS A 72 -6.39 5.83 15.33
C CYS A 72 -6.40 5.67 16.86
N GLN A 73 -5.90 4.53 17.36
CA GLN A 73 -5.77 4.30 18.79
C GLN A 73 -4.45 4.89 19.28
N LYS A 74 -4.47 5.42 20.51
CA LYS A 74 -3.26 5.87 21.18
C LYS A 74 -2.39 4.65 21.44
N VAL A 75 -1.14 4.67 20.96
CA VAL A 75 -0.15 3.63 21.23
C VAL A 75 0.30 3.84 22.67
N GLU A 76 -0.09 2.93 23.57
CA GLU A 76 0.40 2.96 24.94
C GLU A 76 1.77 2.29 25.02
N ALA A 77 2.58 2.72 26.01
CA ALA A 77 3.88 2.10 26.25
C ALA A 77 3.67 0.63 26.68
N GLU A 78 4.20 -0.30 25.91
CA GLU A 78 4.16 -1.72 26.24
C GLU A 78 5.26 -2.04 27.25
N ASN A 79 4.87 -2.60 28.41
CA ASN A 79 5.79 -3.20 29.37
C ASN A 79 5.94 -4.69 29.05
N TYR A 80 7.18 -5.15 28.95
CA TYR A 80 7.50 -6.54 28.71
C TYR A 80 8.14 -7.14 29.96
N ASP A 81 7.50 -8.17 30.55
CA ASP A 81 7.97 -8.82 31.79
C ASP A 81 9.31 -9.55 31.61
N GLN A 82 9.59 -10.02 30.39
CA GLN A 82 10.84 -10.71 30.04
C GLN A 82 11.33 -10.24 28.68
N VAL A 83 12.49 -9.58 28.66
CA VAL A 83 13.18 -9.15 27.44
C VAL A 83 14.62 -9.63 27.45
N THR A 84 15.16 -9.96 26.29
CA THR A 84 16.59 -10.23 26.09
C THR A 84 17.15 -9.15 25.19
N ILE A 85 18.10 -8.36 25.70
CA ILE A 85 18.74 -7.29 24.94
C ILE A 85 20.11 -7.78 24.47
N PHE A 86 20.40 -7.63 23.18
CA PHE A 86 21.67 -7.99 22.58
C PHE A 86 22.45 -6.73 22.19
N PHE A 87 23.60 -6.51 22.84
CA PHE A 87 24.56 -5.47 22.47
C PHE A 87 25.77 -6.13 21.82
N SER A 88 26.15 -5.65 20.63
CA SER A 88 27.34 -6.09 19.91
C SER A 88 28.06 -4.88 19.35
N ASP A 89 29.38 -4.83 19.55
CA ASP A 89 30.25 -3.79 19.01
C ASP A 89 31.32 -4.43 18.10
N ILE A 90 31.81 -3.65 17.14
CA ILE A 90 32.84 -4.08 16.20
C ILE A 90 34.20 -3.75 16.80
N VAL A 91 34.92 -4.80 17.23
CA VAL A 91 36.28 -4.65 17.77
C VAL A 91 37.17 -4.00 16.72
N GLY A 92 37.81 -2.87 17.09
CA GLY A 92 38.76 -2.18 16.22
C GLY A 92 38.12 -1.36 15.09
N PHE A 93 36.84 -1.02 15.19
CA PHE A 93 36.15 -0.17 14.20
C PHE A 93 36.93 1.10 13.85
N THR A 94 37.51 1.78 14.84
CA THR A 94 38.32 3.00 14.63
C THR A 94 39.53 2.75 13.74
N SER A 95 40.22 1.61 13.91
CA SER A 95 41.39 1.25 13.11
C SER A 95 41.00 0.91 11.68
N ILE A 96 39.90 0.17 11.49
CA ILE A 96 39.36 -0.20 10.18
C ILE A 96 38.92 1.06 9.42
N ALA A 97 38.18 1.94 10.10
CA ALA A 97 37.72 3.21 9.53
C ALA A 97 38.87 4.17 9.18
N ALA A 98 40.00 4.08 9.89
CA ALA A 98 41.20 4.86 9.59
C ALA A 98 41.99 4.30 8.39
N SER A 99 41.94 2.99 8.13
CA SER A 99 42.67 2.34 7.04
C SER A 99 41.88 2.18 5.74
N CYS A 100 40.55 2.26 5.81
CA CYS A 100 39.65 2.02 4.67
C CYS A 100 39.03 3.32 4.14
N THR A 101 38.62 3.30 2.88
CA THR A 101 37.81 4.40 2.33
C THR A 101 36.41 4.39 2.94
N PRO A 102 35.74 5.54 3.08
CA PRO A 102 34.38 5.60 3.62
C PRO A 102 33.39 4.66 2.92
N LEU A 103 33.53 4.47 1.61
CA LEU A 103 32.68 3.56 0.83
C LEU A 103 32.87 2.09 1.27
N GLN A 104 34.11 1.66 1.47
CA GLN A 104 34.43 0.29 1.91
C GLN A 104 33.93 0.02 3.33
N VAL A 105 33.99 1.01 4.22
CA VAL A 105 33.46 0.88 5.59
C VAL A 105 31.94 0.71 5.55
N VAL A 106 31.25 1.49 4.72
CA VAL A 106 29.79 1.37 4.53
C VAL A 106 29.42 0.00 3.95
N GLU A 107 30.17 -0.48 2.96
CA GLU A 107 29.93 -1.79 2.36
C GLU A 107 30.14 -2.93 3.36
N MET A 108 31.21 -2.88 4.16
CA MET A 108 31.47 -3.83 5.24
C MET A 108 30.32 -3.84 6.26
N LEU A 109 29.88 -2.66 6.72
CA LEU A 109 28.78 -2.53 7.66
C LEU A 109 27.47 -3.06 7.06
N ASN A 110 27.18 -2.72 5.81
CA ASN A 110 25.99 -3.20 5.11
C ASN A 110 25.98 -4.73 5.05
N ASN A 111 27.10 -5.37 4.69
CA ASN A 111 27.20 -6.83 4.65
C ASN A 111 27.00 -7.47 6.04
N LEU A 112 27.57 -6.86 7.08
CA LEU A 112 27.39 -7.30 8.46
C LEU A 112 25.90 -7.21 8.88
N TYR A 113 25.25 -6.08 8.62
CA TYR A 113 23.84 -5.89 8.95
C TYR A 113 22.92 -6.83 8.17
N VAL A 114 23.20 -7.09 6.88
CA VAL A 114 22.44 -8.06 6.09
C VAL A 114 22.57 -9.48 6.65
N CYS A 115 23.77 -9.88 7.06
CA CYS A 115 23.98 -11.18 7.71
C CYS A 115 23.22 -11.29 9.04
N PHE A 116 23.24 -10.23 9.86
CA PHE A 116 22.45 -10.20 11.09
C PHE A 116 20.95 -10.23 10.82
N ASP A 117 20.46 -9.38 9.91
CA ASP A 117 19.04 -9.30 9.55
C ASP A 117 18.54 -10.65 9.01
N SER A 118 19.30 -11.33 8.15
CA SER A 118 18.96 -12.67 7.66
C SER A 118 18.89 -13.72 8.77
N ARG A 119 19.77 -13.64 9.77
CA ARG A 119 19.74 -14.57 10.90
C ARG A 119 18.59 -14.27 11.84
N ILE A 120 18.33 -12.99 12.09
CA ILE A 120 17.27 -12.49 12.97
C ILE A 120 15.89 -12.72 12.33
N GLU A 121 15.74 -12.70 11.01
CA GLU A 121 14.48 -12.94 10.30
C GLU A 121 13.86 -14.31 10.63
N SER A 122 14.69 -15.30 11.01
CA SER A 122 14.22 -16.62 11.46
C SER A 122 13.70 -16.65 12.91
N TYR A 123 13.92 -15.58 13.67
CA TYR A 123 13.45 -15.41 15.04
C TYR A 123 12.43 -14.25 15.08
N ASP A 124 11.37 -14.35 15.89
CA ASP A 124 10.37 -13.28 16.04
C ASP A 124 10.92 -12.13 16.93
N VAL A 125 12.04 -11.54 16.53
CA VAL A 125 12.78 -10.51 17.30
C VAL A 125 12.62 -9.13 16.68
N TYR A 126 12.51 -8.14 17.55
CA TYR A 126 12.32 -6.75 17.17
C TYR A 126 13.67 -6.04 16.99
N LYS A 127 13.93 -5.48 15.80
CA LYS A 127 15.06 -4.58 15.54
C LYS A 127 14.69 -3.16 15.97
N VAL A 128 15.27 -2.71 17.08
CA VAL A 128 15.14 -1.31 17.54
C VAL A 128 16.11 -0.45 16.73
N SER A 129 15.61 0.57 16.04
CA SER A 129 16.47 1.57 15.39
C SER A 129 17.12 2.46 16.45
N PRO A 130 18.47 2.59 16.48
CA PRO A 130 19.19 3.28 17.56
C PRO A 130 18.97 4.80 17.63
N ASN A 131 18.24 5.39 16.67
CA ASN A 131 17.99 6.84 16.62
C ASN A 131 16.71 7.30 17.33
N LEU A 132 16.07 6.44 18.14
CA LEU A 132 15.02 6.92 19.04
C LEU A 132 15.68 7.53 20.28
N GLU A 133 16.08 8.80 20.19
CA GLU A 133 16.18 9.64 21.39
C GLU A 133 14.79 9.67 22.03
N ILE A 134 14.56 8.78 22.97
CA ILE A 134 13.44 8.88 23.90
C ILE A 134 13.75 10.08 24.77
N LYS A 135 13.34 11.28 24.33
CA LYS A 135 13.14 12.41 25.23
C LYS A 135 11.96 12.06 26.13
N ALA A 136 12.27 11.32 27.18
CA ALA A 136 11.41 11.23 28.34
C ALA A 136 11.35 12.64 28.97
N ASN A 137 10.14 13.19 29.01
CA ASN A 137 9.76 14.26 29.92
C ASN A 137 8.69 13.70 30.84
#